data_AF-A0A521UTF0-F1
#
_entry.id   AF-A0A521UTF0-F1
#
_cell.length_a   1.000
_cell.length_b   1.000
_cell.length_c   1.000
_cell.angle_alpha   90.00
_cell.angle_beta   90.00
_cell.angle_gamma   90.00
#
_symmetry.space_group_name_H-M   'P 1'
#
loop_
_entity.id
_entity.type
_entity.pdbx_description
1 polymer ?
#
loop_
_entity_poly.entity_id
_entity_poly.type
_entity_poly.pdbx_seq_one_letter_code
_entity_poly.pdbx_strand_id
1 'polypeptide(L)'
;MFAHQDDELLTMAEAARILKVSVVTIKRWLKQGIIPAYRVGPRYVRIRRSDLARATALVGKEETMPAEEKPPAGYEVAFRPLTDEEVKRHLEAMEACKAFQAEMLAERNGVPFSPSWPLIREAREERSRQI
;
A
#
# COMPACT_ATOMS: atom_id res chain seq x y z
N MET A 1 18.85 4.76 -27.67
CA MET A 1 18.28 6.06 -27.26
C MET A 1 17.08 6.31 -28.16
N PHE A 2 15.87 5.90 -27.76
CA PHE A 2 14.69 6.09 -28.61
C PHE A 2 13.93 7.34 -28.16
N ALA A 3 14.16 8.41 -28.92
CA ALA A 3 13.22 9.52 -28.99
C ALA A 3 12.01 9.04 -29.79
N HIS A 4 10.91 8.71 -29.12
CA HIS A 4 9.60 8.66 -29.77
C HIS A 4 9.06 10.09 -29.78
N GLN A 5 9.15 10.75 -30.93
CA GLN A 5 8.71 12.13 -31.10
C GLN A 5 7.17 12.28 -31.04
N ASP A 6 6.41 11.17 -31.00
CA ASP A 6 4.94 11.13 -30.92
C ASP A 6 4.39 10.40 -29.68
N ASP A 7 5.15 10.36 -28.57
CA ASP A 7 4.66 9.69 -27.36
C ASP A 7 3.70 10.60 -26.57
N GLU A 8 2.45 10.15 -26.43
CA GLU A 8 1.35 10.88 -25.80
C GLU A 8 1.70 11.27 -24.35
N LEU A 9 1.63 12.57 -24.06
CA LEU A 9 1.90 13.13 -22.74
C LEU A 9 0.60 13.21 -21.92
N LEU A 10 0.50 12.34 -20.93
CA LEU A 10 -0.64 12.22 -20.03
C LEU A 10 -0.47 13.08 -18.78
N THR A 11 -1.57 13.59 -18.28
CA THR A 11 -1.68 14.10 -16.91
C THR A 11 -1.66 12.96 -15.90
N MET A 12 -1.40 13.29 -14.64
CA MET A 12 -1.49 12.31 -13.54
C MET A 12 -2.89 11.70 -13.41
N ALA A 13 -3.94 12.49 -13.67
CA ALA A 13 -5.33 12.03 -13.61
C ALA A 13 -5.67 11.09 -14.78
N GLU A 14 -5.14 11.33 -15.98
CA GLU A 14 -5.29 10.42 -17.12
C GLU A 14 -4.54 9.11 -16.90
N ALA A 15 -3.29 9.18 -16.45
CA ALA A 15 -2.50 8.01 -16.09
C ALA A 15 -3.20 7.16 -15.01
N ALA A 16 -3.75 7.81 -13.99
CA ALA A 16 -4.53 7.16 -12.93
C ALA A 16 -5.77 6.44 -13.48
N ARG A 17 -6.53 7.10 -14.38
CA ARG A 17 -7.71 6.50 -15.03
C ARG A 17 -7.34 5.30 -15.90
N ILE A 18 -6.28 5.40 -16.68
CA ILE A 18 -5.81 4.30 -17.56
C ILE A 18 -5.44 3.08 -16.74
N LEU A 19 -4.71 3.27 -15.63
CA LEU A 19 -4.29 2.18 -14.74
C LEU A 19 -5.32 1.77 -13.69
N LYS A 20 -6.48 2.46 -13.62
CA LYS A 20 -7.50 2.28 -12.59
C LYS A 20 -6.95 2.34 -11.15
N VAL A 21 -5.99 3.24 -10.91
CA VAL A 21 -5.42 3.51 -9.59
C VAL A 21 -5.77 4.92 -9.12
N SER A 22 -5.53 5.22 -7.84
CA SER A 22 -5.71 6.59 -7.34
C SER A 22 -4.65 7.54 -7.87
N VAL A 23 -4.97 8.83 -8.02
CA VAL A 23 -4.00 9.88 -8.38
C VAL A 23 -2.86 9.96 -7.36
N VAL A 24 -3.15 9.69 -6.09
CA VAL A 24 -2.16 9.62 -5.00
C VAL A 24 -1.14 8.50 -5.25
N THR A 25 -1.58 7.36 -5.79
CA THR A 25 -0.70 6.26 -6.19
C THR A 25 0.26 6.71 -7.29
N ILE A 26 -0.25 7.37 -8.34
CA ILE A 26 0.59 7.92 -9.41
C ILE A 26 1.59 8.96 -8.85
N LYS A 27 1.13 9.86 -7.97
CA LYS A 27 1.99 10.84 -7.28
C LYS A 27 3.11 10.18 -6.48
N ARG A 28 2.77 9.11 -5.76
CA ARG A 28 3.72 8.30 -5.00
C ARG A 28 4.75 7.65 -5.93
N TRP A 29 4.31 7.02 -7.02
CA TRP A 29 5.20 6.37 -7.99
C TRP A 29 6.15 7.37 -8.67
N LEU A 30 5.68 8.58 -9.00
CA LEU A 30 6.55 9.66 -9.49
C LEU A 30 7.57 10.09 -8.43
N LYS A 31 7.16 10.23 -7.16
CA LYS A 31 8.06 10.57 -6.05
C LYS A 31 9.11 9.49 -5.78
N GLN A 32 8.73 8.22 -5.97
CA GLN A 32 9.62 7.06 -5.84
C GLN A 32 10.50 6.84 -7.08
N GLY A 33 10.26 7.55 -8.19
CA GLY A 33 11.00 7.38 -9.44
C GLY A 33 10.63 6.13 -10.23
N ILE A 34 9.54 5.44 -9.88
CA ILE A 34 9.03 4.24 -10.59
C ILE A 34 8.55 4.61 -11.99
N ILE A 35 7.89 5.76 -12.11
CA ILE A 35 7.51 6.34 -13.39
C ILE A 35 8.30 7.64 -13.60
N PRO A 36 8.92 7.84 -14.77
CA PRO A 36 9.55 9.11 -15.13
C PRO A 36 8.56 10.28 -15.16
N ALA A 37 8.97 11.40 -14.57
CA ALA A 37 8.23 12.65 -14.56
C ALA A 37 8.83 13.63 -15.58
N TYR A 38 8.04 14.06 -16.57
CA TYR A 38 8.45 15.09 -17.53
C TYR A 38 7.88 16.43 -17.11
N ARG A 39 8.76 17.40 -16.83
CA ARG A 39 8.32 18.76 -16.51
C ARG A 39 8.09 19.54 -17.81
N VAL A 40 6.87 20.03 -17.99
CA VAL A 40 6.48 20.91 -19.09
C VAL A 40 6.25 22.30 -18.50
N GLY A 41 7.34 23.08 -18.44
CA GLY A 41 7.35 24.37 -17.76
C GLY A 41 7.42 24.27 -16.23
N PRO A 42 7.19 25.38 -15.51
CA PRO A 42 7.50 25.47 -14.08
C PRO A 42 6.58 24.64 -13.18
N ARG A 43 5.32 24.41 -13.60
CA ARG A 43 4.28 23.81 -12.75
C ARG A 43 3.72 22.48 -13.24
N TYR A 44 3.85 22.16 -14.52
CA TYR A 44 3.18 20.98 -15.07
C TYR A 44 4.11 19.79 -15.15
N VAL A 45 3.64 18.67 -14.59
CA VAL A 45 4.25 17.36 -14.77
C VAL A 45 3.39 16.56 -15.74
N ARG A 46 4.05 15.87 -16.66
CA ARG A 46 3.47 14.96 -17.63
C ARG A 46 4.15 13.60 -17.55
N ILE A 47 3.40 12.57 -17.91
CA ILE A 47 3.83 11.18 -17.93
C ILE A 47 3.70 10.71 -19.37
N ARG A 48 4.74 10.11 -19.93
CA ARG A 48 4.63 9.50 -21.26
C ARG A 48 3.81 8.23 -21.19
N ARG A 49 2.94 8.00 -22.16
CA ARG A 49 2.11 6.79 -22.21
C ARG A 49 2.97 5.53 -22.31
N SER A 50 4.07 5.55 -23.06
CA SER A 50 4.99 4.40 -23.11
C SER A 50 5.62 4.06 -21.76
N ASP A 51 5.96 5.07 -20.95
CA ASP A 51 6.52 4.88 -19.61
C ASP A 51 5.51 4.26 -18.64
N LEU A 52 4.24 4.66 -18.76
CA LEU A 52 3.15 4.09 -17.98
C LEU A 52 2.94 2.60 -18.31
N ALA A 53 3.04 2.25 -19.59
CA ALA A 53 3.00 0.86 -20.04
C ALA A 53 4.19 0.07 -19.50
N ARG A 54 5.41 0.62 -19.52
CA ARG A 54 6.59 -0.06 -18.95
C ARG A 54 6.48 -0.30 -17.46
N ALA A 55 5.93 0.65 -16.71
CA ALA A 55 5.75 0.53 -15.27
C ALA A 55 4.75 -0.58 -14.87
N THR A 56 3.85 -0.97 -15.79
CA THR A 56 2.89 -2.07 -15.60
C THR A 56 3.29 -3.36 -16.30
N ALA A 57 4.15 -3.28 -17.32
CA ALA A 57 4.64 -4.43 -18.08
C ALA A 57 5.63 -5.33 -17.32
N LEU A 58 5.94 -5.04 -16.05
CA LEU A 58 6.85 -5.82 -15.22
C LEU A 58 6.27 -6.06 -13.81
N VAL A 59 5.22 -6.87 -13.73
CA VAL A 59 4.94 -7.71 -12.54
C VAL A 59 4.63 -9.14 -13.01
N GLY A 60 5.43 -9.63 -13.95
CA GLY A 60 5.66 -11.07 -14.19
C GLY A 60 6.97 -11.55 -13.55
N LYS A 61 7.70 -10.66 -12.87
CA LYS A 61 8.48 -11.04 -11.70
C LYS A 61 7.53 -10.83 -10.55
N GLU A 62 7.21 -11.90 -9.85
CA GLU A 62 6.72 -11.80 -8.49
C GLU A 62 7.60 -10.75 -7.77
N GLU A 63 7.07 -9.55 -7.58
CA GLU A 63 7.26 -8.94 -6.28
C GLU A 63 6.48 -9.85 -5.33
N THR A 64 7.12 -10.98 -4.98
CA THR A 64 7.21 -11.36 -3.59
C THR A 64 7.23 -10.04 -2.82
N MET A 65 6.23 -9.81 -1.95
CA MET A 65 6.42 -8.96 -0.77
C MET A 65 7.91 -8.99 -0.44
N PRO A 66 8.63 -7.85 -0.41
CA PRO A 66 10.09 -7.82 -0.55
C PRO A 66 10.66 -9.09 0.02
N ALA A 67 11.05 -10.02 -0.88
CA ALA A 67 11.54 -11.32 -0.49
C ALA A 67 12.65 -11.00 0.48
N GLU A 68 12.41 -11.25 1.77
CA GLU A 68 13.34 -10.97 2.86
C GLU A 68 14.21 -9.75 2.54
N GLU A 69 13.82 -8.53 2.96
CA GLU A 69 14.91 -7.65 3.42
C GLU A 69 15.60 -8.49 4.49
N LYS A 70 16.68 -9.19 4.10
CA LYS A 70 17.63 -9.74 5.05
C LYS A 70 17.85 -8.56 5.97
N PRO A 71 17.46 -8.69 7.25
CA PRO A 71 17.55 -7.59 8.17
C PRO A 71 18.96 -6.99 8.00
N PRO A 72 19.11 -5.65 7.88
CA PRO A 72 20.34 -5.06 7.36
C PRO A 72 21.53 -5.70 8.05
N ALA A 73 22.49 -6.21 7.27
CA ALA A 73 23.54 -7.12 7.75
C ALA A 73 24.09 -6.64 9.11
N GLY A 74 23.67 -7.33 10.18
CA GLY A 74 23.76 -6.84 11.56
C GLY A 74 22.47 -6.98 12.38
N TYR A 75 21.31 -7.15 11.76
CA TYR A 75 20.09 -7.59 12.44
C TYR A 75 20.01 -9.12 12.40
N GLU A 76 20.83 -9.78 13.20
CA GLU A 76 20.47 -11.11 13.64
C GLU A 76 19.24 -10.95 14.53
N VAL A 77 18.05 -11.15 13.97
CA VAL A 77 16.88 -11.39 14.81
C VAL A 77 17.17 -12.74 15.43
N ALA A 78 17.75 -12.73 16.62
CA ALA A 78 17.90 -13.92 17.44
C ALA A 78 16.47 -14.40 17.73
N PHE A 79 15.97 -15.28 16.86
CA PHE A 79 14.72 -15.96 17.07
C PHE A 79 14.96 -16.94 18.21
N ARG A 80 14.93 -16.43 19.43
CA ARG A 80 14.87 -17.28 20.60
C ARG A 80 13.47 -17.88 20.64
N PRO A 81 13.33 -19.21 20.80
CA PRO A 81 12.02 -19.75 21.14
C PRO A 81 11.52 -19.04 22.40
N LEU A 82 10.22 -18.74 22.43
CA LEU A 82 9.58 -18.21 23.63
C LEU A 82 9.83 -19.16 24.80
N THR A 83 10.14 -18.62 25.98
CA THR A 83 10.21 -19.47 27.18
C THR A 83 8.81 -19.95 27.54
N ASP A 84 8.71 -21.04 28.29
CA ASP A 84 7.41 -21.57 28.74
C ASP A 84 6.60 -20.52 29.54
N GLU A 85 7.28 -19.69 30.32
CA GLU A 85 6.66 -18.57 31.05
C GLU A 85 6.10 -17.51 30.11
N GLU A 86 6.82 -17.17 29.05
CA GLU A 86 6.34 -16.24 28.04
C GLU A 86 5.16 -16.82 27.28
N VAL A 87 5.24 -18.08 26.86
CA VAL A 87 4.11 -18.77 26.21
C VAL A 87 2.88 -18.70 27.11
N LYS A 88 3.02 -19.04 28.40
CA LYS A 88 1.93 -18.97 29.37
C LYS A 88 1.35 -17.55 29.47
N ARG A 89 2.19 -16.53 29.61
CA ARG A 89 1.76 -15.13 29.67
C ARG A 89 1.00 -14.69 28.41
N HIS A 90 1.47 -15.09 27.23
CA HIS A 90 0.79 -14.78 25.98
C HIS A 90 -0.57 -15.49 25.86
N LEU A 91 -0.64 -16.76 26.28
CA LEU A 91 -1.90 -17.50 26.32
C LEU A 91 -2.90 -16.85 27.28
N GLU A 92 -2.46 -16.45 28.47
CA GLU A 92 -3.30 -15.72 29.43
C GLU A 92 -3.80 -14.39 28.86
N ALA A 93 -2.93 -13.63 28.18
CA ALA A 93 -3.32 -12.39 27.51
C ALA A 93 -4.34 -12.64 26.38
N MET A 94 -4.17 -13.71 25.60
CA MET A 94 -5.10 -14.09 24.54
C MET A 94 -6.47 -14.49 25.10
N GLU A 95 -6.49 -15.26 26.19
CA GLU A 95 -7.74 -15.61 26.87
C GLU A 95 -8.45 -14.38 27.45
N ALA A 96 -7.71 -13.44 28.05
CA ALA A 96 -8.26 -12.17 28.52
C ALA A 96 -8.87 -11.34 27.37
N CYS A 97 -8.18 -11.27 26.22
CA CYS A 97 -8.71 -10.59 25.04
C CYS A 97 -9.99 -11.25 24.50
N LYS A 98 -10.05 -12.59 24.46
CA LYS A 98 -11.24 -13.33 24.05
C LYS A 98 -12.41 -13.11 25.01
N ALA A 99 -12.14 -13.12 26.31
CA ALA A 99 -13.15 -12.86 27.34
C ALA A 99 -13.74 -11.44 27.19
N PHE A 100 -12.88 -10.43 27.03
CA PHE A 100 -13.31 -9.06 26.78
C PHE A 100 -14.11 -8.93 25.48
N GLN A 101 -13.68 -9.63 24.41
CA GLN A 101 -14.43 -9.67 23.16
C GLN A 101 -15.83 -10.30 23.34
N ALA A 102 -15.94 -11.38 24.13
CA ALA A 102 -17.20 -12.04 24.41
C ALA A 102 -18.15 -11.13 25.21
N GLU A 103 -17.63 -10.39 26.19
CA GLU A 103 -18.38 -9.37 26.94
C GLU A 103 -18.93 -8.28 26.00
N MET A 104 -18.07 -7.69 25.17
CA MET A 104 -18.50 -6.68 24.18
C MET A 104 -19.55 -7.24 23.20
N LEU A 105 -19.45 -8.51 22.81
CA LEU A 105 -20.45 -9.14 21.95
C LEU A 105 -21.77 -9.35 22.70
N ALA A 106 -21.74 -9.75 23.98
CA ALA A 106 -22.92 -9.93 24.80
C ALA A 106 -23.68 -8.62 25.00
N GLU A 107 -22.98 -7.52 25.30
CA GLU A 107 -23.56 -6.18 25.38
C GLU A 107 -24.24 -5.75 24.06
N ARG A 108 -23.76 -6.27 22.94
CA ARG A 108 -24.25 -5.97 21.59
C ARG A 108 -25.24 -7.00 21.06
N ASN A 109 -25.84 -7.84 21.92
CA ASN A 109 -26.76 -8.90 21.53
C ASN A 109 -26.17 -9.85 20.46
N GLY A 110 -24.87 -10.13 20.54
CA GLY A 110 -24.13 -10.97 19.60
C GLY A 110 -23.77 -10.31 18.27
N VAL A 111 -24.08 -9.02 18.07
CA VAL A 111 -23.80 -8.32 16.81
C VAL A 111 -22.39 -7.72 16.82
N PRO A 112 -21.49 -8.15 15.92
CA PRO A 112 -20.14 -7.58 15.82
C PRO A 112 -20.15 -6.09 15.45
N PHE A 113 -18.99 -5.44 15.58
CA PHE A 113 -18.80 -4.13 14.95
C PHE A 113 -18.87 -4.26 13.43
N SER A 114 -19.47 -3.27 12.78
CA SER A 114 -19.38 -3.15 11.32
C SER A 114 -17.92 -3.06 10.90
N PRO A 115 -17.53 -3.69 9.77
CA PRO A 115 -16.17 -3.57 9.27
C PRO A 115 -15.79 -2.10 9.07
N SER A 116 -14.59 -1.71 9.49
CA SER A 116 -14.09 -0.34 9.35
C SER A 116 -13.52 -0.04 7.96
N TRP A 117 -13.23 -1.08 7.17
CA TRP A 117 -12.60 -0.92 5.85
C TRP A 117 -13.41 -0.03 4.86
N PRO A 118 -14.76 -0.04 4.82
CA PRO A 118 -15.52 0.83 3.93
C PRO A 118 -15.29 2.32 4.27
N LEU A 119 -15.30 2.65 5.57
CA LEU A 119 -15.03 4.01 6.06
C LEU A 119 -13.61 4.46 5.71
N ILE A 120 -12.63 3.57 5.90
CA ILE A 120 -11.22 3.85 5.56
C ILE A 120 -11.09 4.10 4.05
N ARG A 121 -11.78 3.30 3.23
CA ARG A 121 -11.76 3.44 1.78
C ARG A 121 -12.40 4.75 1.34
N GLU A 122 -13.60 5.06 1.82
CA GLU A 122 -14.29 6.32 1.55
C GLU A 122 -13.43 7.53 1.92
N ALA A 123 -12.82 7.53 3.11
CA ALA A 123 -11.90 8.59 3.53
C ALA A 123 -10.64 8.70 2.66
N ARG A 124 -10.18 7.59 2.05
CA ARG A 124 -9.08 7.62 1.07
C ARG A 124 -9.54 8.19 -0.28
N GLU A 125 -10.73 7.84 -0.72
CA GLU A 125 -11.32 8.35 -1.97
C GLU A 125 -11.64 9.84 -1.86
N GLU A 126 -12.18 10.31 -0.74
CA GLU A 126 -12.40 11.73 -0.43
C GLU A 126 -11.09 12.51 -0.46
N ARG A 127 -10.05 12.04 0.25
CA ARG A 127 -8.71 12.66 0.17
C ARG A 127 -8.15 12.69 -1.25
N SER A 128 -8.49 11.72 -2.08
CA SER A 128 -8.05 11.69 -3.48
C SER A 128 -8.80 12.70 -4.36
N ARG A 129 -10.04 13.07 -4.00
CA ARG A 129 -10.84 14.09 -4.71
C ARG A 129 -10.42 15.52 -4.37
N GLN A 130 -9.80 15.73 -3.22
CA GLN A 130 -9.38 17.06 -2.71
C GLN A 130 -7.98 17.52 -3.17
N ILE A 131 -7.25 16.70 -3.95
CA ILE A 131 -5.88 16.96 -4.43
C ILE A 131 -5.88 17.11 -5.96
#